data_AF-A0AB33CG84-F1
#
_entry.id   AF-A0AB33CG84-F1
#
_cell.length_a   1.000
_cell.length_b   1.000
_cell.length_c   1.000
_cell.angle_alpha   90.00
_cell.angle_beta   90.00
_cell.angle_gamma   90.00
#
_symmetry.space_group_name_H-M   'P 1'
#
loop_
_entity.id
_entity.type
_entity.pdbx_description
1 polymer ?
#
loop_
_entity_poly.entity_id
_entity_poly.type
_entity_poly.pdbx_seq_one_letter_code
_entity_poly.pdbx_strand_id
1 'polypeptide(L)'
;MEAKVKEAIVLLKNLEYQLKHEPYGDLNKFTDFAELYQVIDETISDLQNKKYEGITLSVRVGKTMSYINDALAFRGLRFSKKQSEAWNLFVHPTDEKLQKNEIIFKLINQFGVW
;
A
#
# COMPACT_ATOMS: atom_id res chain seq x y z
N MET A 1 -2.60 -5.23 -18.58
CA MET A 1 -2.98 -4.10 -17.71
C MET A 1 -3.64 -4.59 -16.44
N GLU A 2 -4.59 -5.52 -16.54
CA GLU A 2 -5.27 -6.13 -15.40
C GLU A 2 -4.32 -6.77 -14.35
N ALA A 3 -3.28 -7.50 -14.79
CA ALA A 3 -2.30 -8.08 -13.88
C ALA A 3 -1.59 -7.03 -12.98
N LYS A 4 -1.17 -5.90 -13.57
CA LYS A 4 -0.53 -4.78 -12.83
C LYS A 4 -1.49 -4.11 -11.83
N VAL A 5 -2.78 -4.06 -12.17
CA VAL A 5 -3.81 -3.52 -11.26
C VAL A 5 -4.04 -4.46 -10.09
N LYS A 6 -4.12 -5.78 -10.35
CA LYS A 6 -4.23 -6.80 -9.30
C LYS A 6 -3.01 -6.77 -8.37
N GLU A 7 -1.81 -6.70 -8.93
CA GLU A 7 -0.56 -6.55 -8.18
C GLU A 7 -0.60 -5.30 -7.29
N ALA A 8 -0.95 -4.13 -7.84
CA ALA A 8 -1.06 -2.88 -7.07
C ALA A 8 -2.07 -2.99 -5.92
N ILE A 9 -3.22 -3.63 -6.14
CA ILE A 9 -4.23 -3.88 -5.10
C ILE A 9 -3.66 -4.77 -3.99
N VAL A 10 -2.95 -5.85 -4.33
CA VAL A 10 -2.35 -6.76 -3.35
C VAL A 10 -1.30 -6.04 -2.50
N LEU A 11 -0.45 -5.23 -3.14
CA LEU A 11 0.57 -4.44 -2.46
C LEU A 11 -0.03 -3.39 -1.52
N LEU A 12 -1.06 -2.68 -1.97
CA LEU A 12 -1.78 -1.69 -1.16
C LEU A 12 -2.45 -2.35 0.05
N LYS A 13 -3.10 -3.51 -0.13
CA LYS A 13 -3.72 -4.26 0.98
C LYS A 13 -2.70 -4.80 1.97
N ASN A 14 -1.53 -5.25 1.49
CA ASN A 14 -0.44 -5.64 2.37
C ASN A 14 0.06 -4.42 3.19
N LEU A 15 0.27 -3.28 2.55
CA LEU A 15 0.66 -2.04 3.24
C LEU A 15 -0.40 -1.64 4.28
N GLU A 16 -1.66 -1.57 3.89
CA GLU A 16 -2.81 -1.27 4.77
C GLU A 16 -2.84 -2.19 5.99
N TYR A 17 -2.68 -3.50 5.77
CA TYR A 17 -2.67 -4.50 6.84
C TYR A 17 -1.55 -4.22 7.84
N GLN A 18 -0.31 -4.02 7.38
CA GLN A 18 0.83 -3.74 8.26
C GLN A 18 0.65 -2.42 9.01
N LEU A 19 0.09 -1.39 8.38
CA LEU A 19 -0.16 -0.11 9.03
C LEU A 19 -1.24 -0.22 10.12
N LYS A 20 -2.27 -1.06 9.92
CA LYS A 20 -3.36 -1.24 10.89
C LYS A 20 -3.01 -2.21 12.04
N HIS A 21 -2.09 -3.17 11.82
CA HIS A 21 -1.89 -4.29 12.75
C HIS A 21 -0.49 -4.39 13.35
N GLU A 22 0.52 -3.71 12.80
CA GLU A 22 1.84 -3.63 13.44
C GLU A 22 1.96 -2.35 14.27
N PRO A 23 2.67 -2.40 15.42
CA PRO A 23 3.04 -1.18 16.11
C PRO A 23 3.89 -0.31 15.18
N TYR A 24 3.68 1.00 15.25
CA TYR A 24 4.49 1.98 14.55
C TYR A 24 5.89 2.09 15.17
N GLY A 25 6.83 2.65 14.41
CA GLY A 25 8.21 2.81 14.86
C GLY A 25 8.32 3.71 16.08
N ASP A 26 9.40 3.50 16.85
CA ASP A 26 9.72 4.34 17.99
C ASP A 26 9.72 5.82 17.58
N LEU A 27 9.20 6.68 18.46
CA LEU A 27 9.07 8.13 18.22
C LEU A 27 8.08 8.53 17.12
N ASN A 28 7.19 7.63 16.68
CA ASN A 28 6.06 8.02 15.84
C ASN A 28 5.22 9.10 16.54
N LYS A 29 5.07 10.26 15.89
CA LYS A 29 4.25 11.39 16.37
C LYS A 29 3.06 11.68 15.45
N PHE A 30 2.88 10.87 14.42
CA PHE A 30 1.77 11.00 13.49
C PHE A 30 0.44 10.74 14.19
N THR A 31 -0.56 11.58 13.92
CA THR A 31 -1.88 11.54 14.56
C THR A 31 -3.01 11.20 13.59
N ASP A 32 -2.83 11.48 12.30
CA ASP A 32 -3.92 11.51 11.32
C ASP A 32 -4.08 10.15 10.60
N PHE A 33 -4.14 9.07 11.39
CA PHE A 33 -4.24 7.71 10.87
C PHE A 33 -5.54 7.45 10.09
N ALA A 34 -6.63 8.14 10.45
CA ALA A 34 -7.89 8.04 9.71
C ALA A 34 -7.73 8.48 8.24
N GLU A 35 -7.07 9.62 8.02
CA GLU A 35 -6.79 10.13 6.68
C GLU A 35 -5.81 9.22 5.92
N LEU A 36 -4.77 8.71 6.60
CA LEU A 36 -3.84 7.74 6.02
C LEU A 36 -4.56 6.49 5.48
N TYR A 37 -5.44 5.91 6.28
CA TYR A 37 -6.18 4.71 5.88
C TYR A 37 -7.20 5.03 4.78
N GLN A 38 -7.89 6.18 4.88
CA GLN A 38 -8.84 6.61 3.86
C GLN A 38 -8.17 6.74 2.48
N VAL A 39 -6.99 7.36 2.39
CA VAL A 39 -6.28 7.51 1.12
C VAL A 39 -5.93 6.15 0.49
N ILE A 40 -5.56 5.17 1.31
CA ILE A 40 -5.27 3.80 0.85
C ILE A 40 -6.56 3.10 0.39
N ASP A 41 -7.62 3.15 1.20
CA ASP A 41 -8.90 2.51 0.94
C ASP A 41 -9.58 3.08 -0.32
N GLU A 42 -9.55 4.39 -0.52
CA GLU A 42 -10.05 5.06 -1.72
C GLU A 42 -9.29 4.60 -2.97
N THR A 43 -7.97 4.46 -2.87
CA THR A 43 -7.14 4.01 -3.98
C THR A 43 -7.46 2.56 -4.34
N ILE A 44 -7.57 1.68 -3.34
CA ILE A 44 -7.99 0.28 -3.56
C ILE A 44 -9.37 0.24 -4.24
N SER A 45 -10.33 1.03 -3.74
CA SER A 45 -11.68 1.13 -4.30
C SER A 45 -11.67 1.62 -5.75
N ASP A 46 -10.87 2.63 -6.07
CA ASP A 46 -10.72 3.15 -7.43
C ASP A 46 -10.15 2.09 -8.38
N LEU A 47 -9.17 1.30 -7.92
CA LEU A 47 -8.60 0.20 -8.70
C LEU A 47 -9.60 -0.94 -8.92
N GLN A 48 -10.37 -1.32 -7.88
CA GLN A 48 -11.39 -2.36 -8.00
C GLN A 48 -12.54 -1.96 -8.93
N ASN A 49 -12.93 -0.68 -8.90
CA ASN A 49 -14.03 -0.14 -9.69
C ASN A 49 -13.58 0.40 -11.06
N LYS A 50 -12.34 0.12 -11.47
CA LYS A 50 -11.78 0.57 -12.76
C LYS A 50 -11.82 2.09 -12.98
N LYS A 51 -11.86 2.89 -11.91
CA LYS A 51 -11.81 4.36 -11.94
C LYS A 51 -10.41 4.91 -12.33
N TYR A 52 -9.58 4.06 -12.94
CA TYR A 52 -8.32 4.41 -13.61
C TYR A 52 -8.45 4.32 -15.14
N GLU A 53 -9.58 3.91 -15.72
CA GLU A 53 -9.68 3.80 -17.19
C GLU A 53 -9.60 5.16 -17.91
N GLY A 54 -9.76 6.28 -17.17
CA GLY A 54 -9.51 7.65 -17.64
C GLY A 54 -8.21 8.31 -17.14
N ILE A 55 -7.42 7.64 -16.28
CA ILE A 55 -6.14 8.16 -15.76
C ILE A 55 -5.13 7.02 -15.56
N THR A 56 -3.86 7.19 -15.91
CA THR A 56 -2.90 6.08 -15.79
C THR A 56 -2.85 5.51 -14.36
N LEU A 57 -2.65 4.19 -14.24
CA LEU A 57 -2.50 3.49 -12.95
C LEU A 57 -1.49 4.19 -12.04
N SER A 58 -0.39 4.68 -12.62
CA SER A 58 0.66 5.43 -11.92
C SER A 58 0.14 6.73 -11.27
N VAL A 59 -0.77 7.45 -11.91
CA VAL A 59 -1.35 8.68 -11.37
C VAL A 59 -2.27 8.36 -10.19
N ARG A 60 -3.07 7.30 -10.30
CA ARG A 60 -3.98 6.90 -9.21
C ARG A 60 -3.21 6.45 -7.97
N VAL A 61 -2.22 5.56 -8.15
CA VAL A 61 -1.35 5.05 -7.07
C VAL A 61 -0.41 6.14 -6.53
N GLY A 62 0.03 7.05 -7.39
CA GLY A 62 0.93 8.15 -7.05
C GLY A 62 0.37 9.09 -5.98
N LYS A 63 -0.96 9.24 -5.89
CA LYS A 63 -1.61 10.03 -4.82
C LYS A 63 -1.35 9.44 -3.44
N THR A 64 -1.55 8.13 -3.28
CA THR A 64 -1.22 7.41 -2.04
C THR A 64 0.26 7.54 -1.71
N MET A 65 1.13 7.40 -2.73
CA MET A 65 2.56 7.53 -2.53
C MET A 65 2.97 8.92 -2.03
N SER A 66 2.44 9.97 -2.65
CA SER A 66 2.71 11.35 -2.26
C SER A 66 2.29 11.61 -0.82
N TYR A 67 1.07 11.19 -0.46
CA TYR A 67 0.55 11.37 0.89
C TYR A 67 1.44 10.71 1.95
N ILE A 68 1.84 9.46 1.72
CA ILE A 68 2.68 8.70 2.65
C ILE A 68 4.08 9.31 2.74
N ASN A 69 4.66 9.73 1.62
CA ASN A 69 5.96 10.42 1.63
C ASN A 69 5.91 11.72 2.43
N ASP A 70 4.87 12.53 2.25
CA ASP A 70 4.69 13.77 3.02
C ASP A 70 4.51 13.47 4.51
N ALA A 71 3.78 12.40 4.85
CA ALA A 71 3.61 11.98 6.23
C ALA A 71 4.93 11.53 6.87
N LEU A 72 5.74 10.76 6.15
CA LEU A 72 7.07 10.30 6.58
C LEU A 72 8.05 11.47 6.76
N ALA A 73 8.07 12.39 5.81
CA ALA A 73 9.01 13.51 5.79
C ALA A 73 8.66 14.59 6.82
N PHE A 74 7.38 14.95 6.95
CA PHE A 74 6.98 16.20 7.62
C PHE A 74 6.01 16.02 8.78
N ARG A 75 5.18 14.96 8.79
CA ARG A 75 4.10 14.81 9.78
C ARG A 75 4.44 13.85 10.92
N GLY A 76 5.68 13.39 11.00
CA GLY A 76 6.17 12.56 12.09
C GLY A 76 5.75 11.09 12.01
N LEU A 77 5.33 10.61 10.83
CA LEU A 77 5.07 9.18 10.60
C LEU A 77 6.39 8.42 10.67
N ARG A 78 6.43 7.35 11.47
CA ARG A 78 7.58 6.46 11.59
C ARG A 78 7.11 5.03 11.46
N PHE A 79 7.57 4.39 10.40
CA PHE A 79 7.31 2.98 10.19
C PHE A 79 8.14 2.11 11.13
N SER A 80 7.55 1.02 11.59
CA SER A 80 8.32 -0.12 12.09
C SER A 80 9.01 -0.84 10.95
N LYS A 81 9.83 -1.85 11.28
CA LYS A 81 10.54 -2.66 10.29
C LYS A 81 9.59 -3.29 9.26
N LYS A 82 8.51 -3.95 9.72
CA LYS A 82 7.54 -4.62 8.83
C LYS A 82 6.75 -3.64 7.96
N GLN A 83 6.35 -2.49 8.53
CA GLN A 83 5.70 -1.42 7.76
C GLN A 83 6.64 -0.87 6.69
N SER A 84 7.93 -0.69 7.00
CA SER A 84 8.96 -0.27 6.05
C SER A 84 9.17 -1.30 4.94
N GLU A 85 9.16 -2.60 5.26
CA GLU A 85 9.25 -3.68 4.29
C GLU A 85 8.06 -3.68 3.32
N ALA A 86 6.84 -3.52 3.83
CA ALA A 86 5.63 -3.42 3.01
C ALA A 86 5.62 -2.16 2.14
N TRP A 87 6.03 -1.02 2.69
CA TRP A 87 6.18 0.22 1.94
C TRP A 87 7.21 0.08 0.82
N ASN A 88 8.40 -0.43 1.12
CA ASN A 88 9.46 -0.63 0.12
C ASN A 88 9.01 -1.57 -0.99
N LEU A 89 8.25 -2.62 -0.66
CA LEU A 89 7.71 -3.56 -1.63
C LEU A 89 6.62 -2.93 -2.50
N PHE A 90 5.80 -2.03 -1.95
CA PHE A 90 4.82 -1.26 -2.72
C PHE A 90 5.48 -0.24 -3.65
N VAL A 91 6.55 0.43 -3.21
CA VAL A 91 7.28 1.43 -4.03
C VAL A 91 8.16 0.76 -5.10
N HIS A 92 8.74 -0.38 -4.76
CA HIS A 92 9.64 -1.14 -5.63
C HIS A 92 9.14 -2.58 -5.76
N PRO A 93 8.03 -2.81 -6.47
CA PRO A 93 7.53 -4.14 -6.70
C PRO A 93 8.54 -4.94 -7.52
N THR A 94 9.05 -6.02 -6.93
CA THR A 94 9.86 -7.02 -7.62
C THR A 94 9.25 -8.37 -7.34
N ASP A 95 8.94 -9.13 -8.38
CA ASP A 95 8.17 -10.38 -8.31
C ASP A 95 8.73 -11.38 -7.27
N GLU A 96 10.05 -11.50 -7.14
CA GLU A 96 10.69 -12.45 -6.21
C GLU A 96 10.44 -12.14 -4.72
N LYS A 97 10.21 -10.87 -4.36
CA LYS A 97 9.92 -10.49 -2.96
C LYS A 97 8.46 -10.73 -2.59
N LEU A 98 7.55 -10.67 -3.55
CA LEU A 98 6.13 -10.96 -3.34
C LEU A 98 5.90 -12.41 -2.91
N GLN A 99 6.67 -13.33 -3.49
CA GLN A 99 6.57 -14.77 -3.20
C GLN A 99 7.00 -15.14 -1.77
N LYS A 100 7.80 -14.30 -1.10
CA LYS A 100 8.35 -14.57 0.24
C LYS A 100 7.50 -14.03 1.39
N ASN A 101 6.47 -13.24 1.09
CA ASN A 101 5.63 -12.62 2.12
C ASN A 101 4.31 -13.40 2.29
N GLU A 102 4.11 -14.01 3.46
CA GLU A 102 2.95 -14.85 3.76
C GLU A 102 1.61 -14.12 3.63
N ILE A 103 1.56 -12.82 3.99
CA ILE A 103 0.33 -12.02 3.88
C ILE A 103 0.00 -11.78 2.42
N ILE A 104 1.01 -11.50 1.59
CA ILE A 104 0.84 -11.34 0.16
C ILE A 104 0.36 -12.64 -0.48
N PHE A 105 0.89 -13.79 -0.07
CA PHE A 105 0.42 -15.09 -0.54
C PHE A 105 -1.06 -15.35 -0.19
N LYS A 106 -1.49 -15.03 1.04
CA LYS A 106 -2.90 -15.11 1.45
C LYS A 106 -3.79 -14.19 0.60
N LEU A 107 -3.35 -12.95 0.37
CA LEU A 107 -4.07 -11.99 -0.46
C LEU A 107 -4.15 -12.44 -1.93
N ILE A 108 -3.05 -12.96 -2.50
CA ILE A 108 -3.01 -13.52 -3.86
C ILE A 108 -4.05 -14.64 -4.02
N ASN A 109 -4.11 -15.58 -3.08
CA ASN A 109 -5.10 -16.67 -3.10
C ASN A 109 -6.54 -16.16 -2.97
N GLN A 110 -6.76 -15.10 -2.18
CA GLN A 110 -8.07 -14.48 -2.02
C GLN A 110 -8.55 -13.73 -3.28
N PHE A 111 -7.64 -13.12 -4.02
CA PHE A 111 -7.97 -12.32 -5.21
C PHE A 111 -7.78 -13.06 -6.54
N GLY A 112 -7.41 -14.36 -6.50
CA GLY A 112 -7.23 -15.17 -7.70
C GLY A 112 -6.16 -14.61 -8.64
N VAL A 113 -5.04 -14.15 -8.08
CA VAL A 113 -3.95 -13.56 -8.87
C VAL A 113 -3.00 -14.65 -9.33
N TRP A 114 -3.27 -15.25 -10.49
CA TRP A 114 -2.32 -15.93 -11.36
C TRP A 114 -2.70 -15.66 -12.83
#